data_AF-A0A522QXY4-F1
#
_entry.id   AF-A0A522QXY4-F1
#
_cell.length_a   1.000
_cell.length_b   1.000
_cell.length_c   1.000
_cell.angle_alpha   90.00
_cell.angle_beta   90.00
_cell.angle_gamma   90.00
#
_symmetry.space_group_name_H-M   'P 1'
#
loop_
_entity.id
_entity.type
_entity.pdbx_description
1 polymer ?
#
loop_
_entity_poly.entity_id
_entity_poly.type
_entity_poly.pdbx_seq_one_letter_code
_entity_poly.pdbx_strand_id
1 'polypeptide(L)'
;GKTGIASAKLAYQQYRQLFEGKKWEKLAKEGAHVQRLLWASTSTKDPKFSDVMYVDALIGDETVNTLPDKTIDAFADHGTLKKDAIEDDLGEAQQVFNDLKHFDIDIDFITQQLEYEGVQKFIVAYDDLMKGLETKRQKFESAAQIDKVNI
;
A
#
# COMPACT_ATOMS: atom_id res chain seq x y z
N GLY A 1 -15.12 3.33 -5.77
CA GLY A 1 -13.83 3.94 -5.42
C GLY A 1 -13.86 4.79 -4.15
N LYS A 2 -14.61 4.43 -3.10
CA LYS A 2 -14.63 5.20 -1.83
C LYS A 2 -14.00 4.44 -0.66
N THR A 3 -14.28 3.15 -0.55
CA THR A 3 -13.89 2.30 0.60
C THR A 3 -12.39 2.31 0.89
N GLY A 4 -11.53 2.27 -0.13
CA GLY A 4 -10.07 2.28 0.08
C GLY A 4 -9.57 3.57 0.74
N ILE A 5 -10.05 4.73 0.28
CA ILE A 5 -9.71 6.03 0.88
C ILE A 5 -10.33 6.13 2.28
N ALA A 6 -11.60 5.76 2.44
CA ALA A 6 -12.27 5.78 3.74
C ALA A 6 -11.53 4.92 4.78
N SER A 7 -11.08 3.73 4.39
CA SER A 7 -10.28 2.83 5.23
C SER A 7 -8.98 3.50 5.68
N ALA A 8 -8.23 4.10 4.76
CA ALA A 8 -6.98 4.79 5.08
C ALA A 8 -7.21 5.99 6.01
N LYS A 9 -8.28 6.77 5.80
CA LYS A 9 -8.66 7.88 6.69
C LYS A 9 -8.94 7.40 8.12
N LEU A 10 -9.72 6.33 8.27
CA LEU A 10 -10.00 5.75 9.60
C LEU A 10 -8.76 5.12 10.23
N ALA A 11 -7.89 4.48 9.44
CA ALA A 11 -6.60 3.97 9.92
C ALA A 11 -5.68 5.09 10.42
N TYR A 12 -5.68 6.26 9.76
CA TYR A 12 -4.95 7.44 10.22
C TYR A 12 -5.49 7.97 11.55
N GLN A 13 -6.81 7.98 11.76
CA GLN A 13 -7.39 8.33 13.06
C GLN A 13 -6.96 7.37 14.17
N GLN A 14 -6.94 6.07 13.90
CA GLN A 14 -6.43 5.07 14.86
C GLN A 14 -4.94 5.26 15.14
N TYR A 15 -4.13 5.56 14.12
CA TYR A 15 -2.72 5.88 14.27
C TYR A 15 -2.51 7.08 15.21
N ARG A 16 -3.27 8.16 15.04
CA ARG A 16 -3.21 9.33 15.94
C ARG A 16 -3.51 8.94 17.39
N GLN A 17 -4.54 8.12 17.60
CA GLN A 17 -4.91 7.62 18.93
C GLN A 17 -3.83 6.73 19.57
N LEU A 18 -3.08 5.96 18.78
CA LEU A 18 -2.00 5.10 19.29
C LEU A 18 -0.79 5.91 19.78
N PHE A 19 -0.50 7.02 19.11
CA PHE A 19 0.67 7.87 19.36
C PHE A 19 0.33 9.18 20.06
N GLU A 20 -0.79 9.24 20.78
CA GLU A 20 -1.17 10.35 21.65
C GLU A 20 -1.18 9.96 23.14
N GLY A 21 -1.17 10.98 24.00
CA GLY A 21 -1.35 10.83 25.44
C GLY A 21 -0.13 10.33 26.22
N LYS A 22 -0.30 10.28 27.55
CA LYS A 22 0.80 10.12 28.52
C LYS A 22 1.65 8.86 28.32
N LYS A 23 1.04 7.77 27.83
CA LYS A 23 1.75 6.51 27.59
C LYS A 23 2.78 6.68 26.48
N TRP A 24 2.38 7.27 25.35
CA TRP A 24 3.28 7.56 24.24
C TRP A 24 4.31 8.61 24.63
N GLU A 25 3.91 9.70 25.28
CA GLU A 25 4.81 10.76 25.72
C GLU A 25 5.97 10.24 26.59
N LYS A 26 5.72 9.24 27.44
CA LYS A 26 6.77 8.59 28.24
C LYS A 26 7.78 7.87 27.34
N LEU A 27 7.32 7.14 26.32
CA LEU A 27 8.19 6.43 25.38
C LEU A 27 8.99 7.39 24.51
N ALA A 28 8.34 8.45 24.01
CA ALA A 28 8.99 9.47 23.19
C ALA A 28 10.13 10.18 23.96
N LYS A 29 9.94 10.44 25.27
CA LYS A 29 11.00 11.00 26.14
C LYS A 29 12.22 10.10 26.28
N GLU A 30 12.05 8.79 26.14
CA GLU A 30 13.13 7.80 26.13
C GLU A 30 13.71 7.56 24.72
N GLY A 31 13.31 8.36 23.72
CA GLY A 31 13.83 8.29 22.35
C GLY A 31 13.06 7.35 21.41
N ALA A 32 11.85 6.91 21.77
CA ALA A 32 11.02 6.13 20.86
C ALA A 32 10.55 6.97 19.65
N HIS A 33 10.48 6.33 18.48
CA HIS A 33 9.96 6.93 17.25
C HIS A 33 8.63 6.29 16.84
N VAL A 34 7.74 7.08 16.25
CA VAL A 34 6.48 6.57 15.69
C VAL A 34 6.77 5.63 14.53
N GLN A 35 5.94 4.60 14.37
CA GLN A 35 5.87 3.84 13.13
C GLN A 35 4.89 4.55 12.19
N ARG A 36 5.42 5.26 11.19
CA ARG A 36 4.62 6.00 10.20
C ARG A 36 3.72 5.05 9.40
N LEU A 37 2.51 5.49 9.13
CA LEU A 37 1.64 4.80 8.17
C LEU A 37 2.24 4.91 6.77
N LEU A 38 2.20 3.80 6.03
CA LEU A 38 2.65 3.73 4.65
C LEU A 38 1.48 3.32 3.76
N TRP A 39 1.12 4.20 2.82
CA TRP A 39 0.14 3.94 1.78
C TRP A 39 0.81 3.23 0.61
N ALA A 40 0.38 2.02 0.32
CA ALA A 40 0.86 1.22 -0.81
C ALA A 40 -0.26 0.96 -1.80
N SER A 41 0.09 0.61 -3.05
CA SER A 41 -0.87 0.32 -4.13
C SER A 41 -1.84 1.49 -4.41
N THR A 42 -1.33 2.70 -4.37
CA THR A 42 -2.08 3.97 -4.54
C THR A 42 -2.20 4.44 -6.00
N SER A 43 -1.81 3.61 -6.98
CA SER A 43 -2.18 3.88 -8.37
C SER A 43 -3.65 3.52 -8.62
N THR A 44 -4.42 4.46 -9.15
CA THR A 44 -5.79 4.20 -9.60
C THR A 44 -5.82 3.13 -10.69
N LYS A 45 -6.74 2.18 -10.56
CA LYS A 45 -6.85 1.04 -11.48
C LYS A 45 -8.00 1.18 -12.48
N ASP A 46 -9.02 1.97 -12.15
CA ASP A 46 -10.17 2.21 -13.01
C ASP A 46 -10.04 3.60 -13.67
N PRO A 47 -9.96 3.67 -15.02
CA PRO A 47 -9.75 4.93 -15.75
C PRO A 47 -10.89 5.94 -15.63
N LYS A 48 -12.03 5.56 -15.03
CA LYS A 48 -13.12 6.49 -14.72
C LYS A 48 -12.79 7.45 -13.58
N PHE A 49 -11.80 7.11 -12.75
CA PHE A 49 -11.34 7.97 -11.66
C PHE A 49 -10.02 8.63 -12.03
N SER A 50 -9.74 9.76 -11.37
CA SER A 50 -8.44 10.43 -11.46
C SER A 50 -7.31 9.43 -11.15
N ASP A 51 -6.25 9.42 -11.96
CA ASP A 51 -5.08 8.55 -11.75
C ASP A 51 -4.24 8.94 -10.53
N VAL A 52 -4.52 10.11 -9.95
CA VAL A 52 -3.94 10.62 -8.69
C VAL A 52 -4.91 10.60 -7.50
N MET A 53 -6.11 10.01 -7.65
CA MET A 53 -7.17 10.08 -6.61
C MET A 53 -6.73 9.66 -5.21
N TYR A 54 -5.86 8.65 -5.10
CA TYR A 54 -5.35 8.18 -3.81
C TYR A 54 -4.24 9.08 -3.29
N VAL A 55 -3.41 9.65 -4.16
CA VAL A 55 -2.33 10.54 -3.72
C VAL A 55 -2.93 11.80 -3.15
N ASP A 56 -3.87 12.42 -3.85
CA ASP A 56 -4.57 13.64 -3.41
C ASP A 56 -5.26 13.44 -2.05
N ALA A 57 -5.97 12.32 -1.88
CA ALA A 57 -6.81 12.10 -0.71
C ALA A 57 -6.06 11.62 0.55
N LEU A 58 -4.81 11.18 0.42
CA LEU A 58 -4.06 10.51 1.50
C LEU A 58 -2.87 11.32 2.02
N ILE A 59 -2.78 12.60 1.67
CA ILE A 59 -1.78 13.52 2.22
C ILE A 59 -2.07 13.77 3.70
N GLY A 60 -1.09 13.49 4.56
CA GLY A 60 -1.17 13.75 6.00
C GLY A 60 0.18 13.68 6.68
N ASP A 61 0.28 14.32 7.84
CA ASP A 61 1.49 14.36 8.64
C ASP A 61 1.97 12.97 9.08
N GLU A 62 3.28 12.78 9.19
CA GLU A 62 3.89 11.49 9.59
C GLU A 62 3.42 10.27 8.76
N THR A 63 3.05 10.46 7.49
CA THR A 63 2.70 9.37 6.56
C THR A 63 3.70 9.25 5.40
N VAL A 64 3.81 8.07 4.82
CA VAL A 64 4.59 7.79 3.60
C VAL A 64 3.64 7.26 2.54
N ASN A 65 3.84 7.63 1.28
CA ASN A 65 3.14 7.02 0.16
C ASN A 65 4.17 6.44 -0.82
N THR A 66 4.08 5.15 -1.12
CA THR A 66 4.96 4.48 -2.10
C THR A 66 4.30 4.49 -3.46
N LEU A 67 4.91 5.22 -4.39
CA LEU A 67 4.35 5.49 -5.71
C LEU A 67 5.24 4.88 -6.79
N PRO A 68 4.66 4.25 -7.83
CA PRO A 68 5.41 3.96 -9.05
C PRO A 68 5.67 5.26 -9.83
N ASP A 69 6.73 5.28 -10.64
CA ASP A 69 7.17 6.45 -11.42
C ASP A 69 6.02 7.15 -12.16
N LYS A 70 5.14 6.37 -12.82
CA LYS A 70 3.98 6.93 -13.55
C LYS A 70 3.01 7.71 -12.66
N THR A 71 2.80 7.27 -11.43
CA THR A 71 1.91 7.97 -10.49
C THR A 71 2.61 9.22 -9.91
N ILE A 72 3.94 9.19 -9.77
CA ILE A 72 4.73 10.37 -9.41
C ILE A 72 4.61 11.43 -10.52
N ASP A 73 4.79 11.04 -11.78
CA ASP A 73 4.68 11.93 -12.93
C ASP A 73 3.27 12.53 -13.05
N ALA A 74 2.22 11.72 -12.91
CA ALA A 74 0.83 12.18 -12.95
C ALA A 74 0.53 13.18 -11.82
N PHE A 75 0.99 12.89 -10.60
CA PHE A 75 0.81 13.80 -9.47
C PHE A 75 1.61 15.10 -9.65
N ALA A 76 2.80 15.05 -10.23
CA ALA A 76 3.58 16.25 -10.55
C ALA A 76 2.92 17.12 -11.63
N ASP A 77 2.23 16.50 -12.60
CA ASP A 77 1.53 17.20 -13.68
C ASP A 77 0.22 17.87 -13.20
N HIS A 78 -0.63 17.14 -12.48
CA HIS A 78 -1.98 17.61 -12.16
C HIS A 78 -2.52 17.19 -10.78
N GLY A 79 -1.64 16.78 -9.86
CA GLY A 79 -2.00 16.48 -8.47
C GLY A 79 -2.41 17.71 -7.66
N THR A 80 -3.16 17.49 -6.59
CA THR A 80 -3.58 18.54 -5.66
C THR A 80 -2.89 18.37 -4.31
N LEU A 81 -2.01 19.32 -3.98
CA LEU A 81 -1.39 19.40 -2.66
C LEU A 81 -2.32 20.09 -1.66
N LYS A 82 -3.18 19.30 -1.01
CA LYS A 82 -3.97 19.75 0.14
C LYS A 82 -3.36 19.21 1.43
N LYS A 83 -2.94 20.14 2.31
CA LYS A 83 -2.43 19.77 3.63
C LYS A 83 -3.50 19.00 4.41
N ASP A 84 -3.10 17.90 5.03
CA ASP A 84 -3.93 17.04 5.88
C ASP A 84 -5.24 16.59 5.21
N ALA A 85 -5.24 16.36 3.89
CA ALA A 85 -6.39 15.85 3.13
C ALA A 85 -6.94 14.51 3.68
N ILE A 86 -6.08 13.71 4.32
CA ILE A 86 -6.46 12.49 5.03
C ILE A 86 -7.47 12.75 6.17
N GLU A 87 -7.54 13.98 6.70
CA GLU A 87 -8.43 14.38 7.79
C GLU A 87 -9.76 14.98 7.28
N ASP A 88 -9.94 15.14 5.97
CA ASP A 88 -11.21 15.63 5.42
C ASP A 88 -12.32 14.59 5.57
N ASP A 89 -13.56 15.05 5.74
CA ASP A 89 -14.78 14.24 5.61
C ASP A 89 -14.76 12.90 6.38
N LEU A 90 -14.16 12.87 7.58
CA LEU A 90 -14.09 11.66 8.42
C LEU A 90 -15.49 11.08 8.72
N GLY A 91 -16.51 11.94 8.80
CA GLY A 91 -17.90 11.52 8.93
C GLY A 91 -18.39 10.72 7.72
N GLU A 92 -18.04 11.13 6.49
CA GLU A 92 -18.33 10.35 5.29
C GLU A 92 -17.52 9.04 5.30
N ALA A 93 -16.26 9.08 5.72
CA ALA A 93 -15.43 7.89 5.82
C ALA A 93 -16.07 6.82 6.74
N GLN A 94 -16.58 7.25 7.89
CA GLN A 94 -17.31 6.37 8.80
C GLN A 94 -18.65 5.89 8.20
N GLN A 95 -19.37 6.78 7.50
CA GLN A 95 -20.63 6.42 6.85
C GLN A 95 -20.44 5.37 5.77
N VAL A 96 -19.35 5.40 5.00
CA VAL A 96 -19.02 4.37 4.00
C VAL A 96 -19.01 2.98 4.65
N PHE A 97 -18.40 2.81 5.83
CA PHE A 97 -18.40 1.52 6.52
C PHE A 97 -19.76 1.14 7.10
N ASN A 98 -20.54 2.12 7.56
CA ASN A 98 -21.93 1.88 7.98
C ASN A 98 -22.79 1.39 6.81
N ASP A 99 -22.62 1.98 5.63
CA ASP A 99 -23.36 1.61 4.42
C ASP A 99 -22.95 0.21 3.94
N LEU A 100 -21.65 -0.13 3.96
CA LEU A 100 -21.20 -1.49 3.62
C LEU A 100 -21.89 -2.53 4.50
N LYS A 101 -21.96 -2.28 5.81
CA LYS A 101 -22.68 -3.15 6.74
C LYS A 101 -24.18 -3.18 6.45
N HIS A 102 -24.79 -2.05 6.09
CA HIS A 102 -26.21 -1.98 5.73
C HIS A 102 -26.54 -2.82 4.48
N PHE A 103 -25.60 -2.94 3.54
CA PHE A 103 -25.71 -3.79 2.35
C PHE A 103 -25.24 -5.24 2.59
N ASP A 104 -25.09 -5.66 3.85
CA ASP A 104 -24.60 -7.00 4.23
C ASP A 104 -23.22 -7.35 3.63
N ILE A 105 -22.39 -6.34 3.39
CA ILE A 105 -21.01 -6.52 2.93
C ILE A 105 -20.12 -6.77 4.15
N ASP A 106 -19.65 -8.01 4.27
CA ASP A 106 -18.72 -8.42 5.32
C ASP A 106 -17.29 -7.95 5.01
N ILE A 107 -16.88 -6.87 5.67
CA ILE A 107 -15.54 -6.29 5.52
C ILE A 107 -14.47 -7.17 6.15
N ASP A 108 -14.78 -7.91 7.22
CA ASP A 108 -13.81 -8.80 7.86
C ASP A 108 -13.48 -9.96 6.92
N PHE A 109 -14.51 -10.52 6.27
CA PHE A 109 -14.32 -11.52 5.22
C PHE A 109 -13.51 -10.97 4.04
N ILE A 110 -13.87 -9.78 3.52
CA ILE A 110 -13.17 -9.18 2.37
C ILE A 110 -11.71 -8.91 2.70
N THR A 111 -11.41 -8.36 3.88
CA THR A 111 -10.03 -8.06 4.28
C THR A 111 -9.21 -9.34 4.46
N GLN A 112 -9.78 -10.38 5.06
CA GLN A 112 -9.14 -11.70 5.13
C GLN A 112 -8.88 -12.30 3.75
N GLN A 113 -9.85 -12.21 2.83
CA GLN A 113 -9.67 -12.67 1.46
C GLN A 113 -8.55 -11.91 0.75
N LEU A 114 -8.53 -10.57 0.86
CA LEU A 114 -7.49 -9.73 0.26
C LEU A 114 -6.10 -10.04 0.82
N GLU A 115 -6.00 -10.33 2.12
CA GLU A 115 -4.74 -10.77 2.75
C GLU A 115 -4.26 -12.09 2.15
N TYR A 116 -5.14 -13.09 2.09
CA TYR A 116 -4.81 -14.40 1.51
C TYR A 116 -4.38 -14.28 0.05
N GLU A 117 -5.15 -13.58 -0.79
CA GLU A 117 -4.82 -13.34 -2.19
C GLU A 117 -3.51 -12.55 -2.35
N GLY A 118 -3.26 -11.59 -1.45
CA GLY A 118 -2.01 -10.83 -1.38
C GLY A 118 -0.82 -11.76 -1.16
N VAL A 119 -0.87 -12.60 -0.12
CA VAL A 119 0.19 -13.59 0.17
C VAL A 119 0.42 -14.53 -1.01
N GLN A 120 -0.66 -15.03 -1.64
CA GLN A 120 -0.53 -15.89 -2.82
C GLN A 120 0.18 -15.19 -3.99
N LYS A 121 -0.13 -13.92 -4.26
CA LYS A 121 0.57 -13.14 -5.30
C LYS A 121 2.07 -13.03 -5.04
N PHE A 122 2.48 -12.87 -3.78
CA PHE A 122 3.90 -12.85 -3.42
C PHE A 122 4.57 -14.21 -3.60
N ILE A 123 3.92 -15.31 -3.18
CA ILE A 123 4.43 -16.67 -3.35
C ILE A 123 4.66 -16.98 -4.83
N VAL A 124 3.64 -16.72 -5.67
CA VAL A 124 3.74 -16.97 -7.12
C VAL A 124 4.87 -16.15 -7.76
N ALA A 125 4.96 -14.86 -7.44
CA ALA A 125 6.02 -14.00 -7.97
C ALA A 125 7.42 -14.47 -7.53
N TYR A 126 7.56 -14.96 -6.29
CA TYR A 126 8.82 -15.50 -5.79
C TYR A 126 9.21 -16.82 -6.48
N ASP A 127 8.26 -17.74 -6.65
CA ASP A 127 8.50 -19.00 -7.36
C ASP A 127 8.93 -18.76 -8.81
N ASP A 128 8.29 -17.79 -9.48
CA ASP A 128 8.65 -17.43 -10.85
C ASP A 128 10.04 -16.78 -10.94
N LEU A 129 10.42 -15.96 -9.95
CA LEU A 129 11.80 -15.47 -9.82
C LEU A 129 12.79 -16.62 -9.67
N MET A 130 12.52 -17.60 -8.79
CA MET A 130 13.39 -18.74 -8.55
C MET A 130 13.52 -19.65 -9.78
N LYS A 131 12.42 -19.92 -10.50
CA LYS A 131 12.46 -20.63 -11.80
C LYS A 131 13.30 -19.89 -12.83
N GLY A 132 13.19 -18.55 -12.87
CA GLY A 132 13.99 -17.70 -13.74
C GLY A 132 15.49 -17.80 -13.44
N LEU A 133 15.86 -17.80 -12.15
CA LEU A 133 17.25 -17.99 -11.71
C LEU A 133 17.78 -19.38 -12.08
N GLU A 134 16.99 -20.43 -11.84
CA GLU A 134 17.38 -21.80 -12.18
C GLU A 134 17.58 -21.98 -13.69
N THR A 135 16.68 -21.42 -14.50
CA THR A 135 16.82 -21.43 -15.96
C THR A 135 18.12 -20.75 -16.41
N LYS A 136 18.48 -19.61 -15.79
CA LYS A 136 19.74 -18.92 -16.09
C LYS A 136 20.96 -19.74 -15.65
N ARG A 137 20.93 -20.35 -14.46
CA ARG A 137 22.01 -21.22 -13.95
C ARG A 137 22.30 -22.37 -14.92
N GLN A 138 21.26 -23.10 -15.34
CA GLN A 138 21.38 -24.23 -16.27
C GLN A 138 21.97 -23.82 -17.62
N LYS A 139 21.58 -22.65 -18.15
CA LYS A 139 22.14 -22.11 -19.39
C LYS A 139 23.65 -21.86 -19.27
N PHE A 140 24.11 -21.29 -18.16
CA PHE A 140 25.54 -21.04 -17.95
C PHE A 140 26.35 -22.31 -17.71
N GLU A 141 25.79 -23.30 -17.01
CA GLU A 141 26.46 -24.60 -16.83
C GLU A 141 26.62 -25.35 -18.15
N SER A 142 25.57 -25.36 -18.98
CA SER A 142 25.62 -25.99 -20.31
C SER A 142 26.64 -25.30 -21.22
N ALA A 143 26.71 -23.96 -21.20
CA ALA A 143 27.70 -23.20 -21.98
C ALA A 143 29.14 -23.48 -21.51
N ALA A 144 29.38 -23.50 -20.20
CA ALA A 144 30.70 -23.82 -19.63
C ALA A 144 31.14 -25.27 -19.91
N GLN A 145 30.18 -26.18 -20.10
CA GLN A 145 30.47 -27.57 -20.43
C GLN A 145 30.81 -27.76 -21.92
N ILE A 146 30.24 -26.95 -22.82
CA ILE A 146 30.62 -26.92 -24.25
C ILE A 146 32.06 -26.41 -24.42
N ASP A 147 32.46 -25.38 -23.68
CA ASP A 147 33.83 -24.84 -23.75
C ASP A 147 34.89 -25.82 -23.25
N LYS A 148 34.54 -26.73 -22.33
CA LYS A 148 35.46 -27.78 -21.83
C LYS A 148 35.64 -28.96 -22.77
N VAL A 149 34.74 -29.17 -23.73
CA VAL A 149 34.80 -30.28 -24.70
C VAL A 149 35.58 -29.88 -25.97
N ASN A 150 35.77 -28.57 -26.19
CA ASN A 150 36.47 -28.01 -27.36
C ASN A 150 37.95 -27.64 -27.09
N ILE A 151 38.53 -28.08 -25.97
CA ILE A 151 39.96 -27.98 -25.64
C ILE A 151 40.55 -29.40 -25.63
#